data_AF-F2E2S7-F1
#
_entry.id   AF-F2E2S7-F1
#
_cell.length_a   1.000
_cell.length_b   1.000
_cell.length_c   1.000
_cell.angle_alpha   90.00
_cell.angle_beta   90.00
_cell.angle_gamma   90.00
#
_symmetry.space_group_name_H-M   'P 1'
#
loop_
_entity.id
_entity.type
_entity.pdbx_description
1 polymer ?
#
loop_
_entity_poly.entity_id
_entity_poly.type
_entity_poly.pdbx_seq_one_letter_code
_entity_poly.pdbx_strand_id
1 'polypeptide(L)'
;ATRSSGGPFACHASRLMRSATSSAPPSARRRTPSSPCTSVLLSASGASISCRFGLGISTCHSIVLQVCAAITDILMPKAIRWPLDSLPEVAAGFQAMSGIPGVVGTVCTDHIPIGLPKENVDEYYNHRLSVRNNKASYSVALQVVVDAGGAFTDVCIGIPSALSNAAVLKRSALYIRCVTGLLGDDQFRLLGGVSYPLTDWMIVPYKHLNLTWAQHVFNERVAAANAASHGALHRLKARWRCLQRRTELKLPDLHNMIGACCVLRNFCERSGEELDIDLESQLCCDEDDVVAVADAEKERDRIAKDLLHAPQ
;
A
#
# COMPACT_ATOMS: atom_id res chain seq x y z
N ALA A 1 -35.85 31.54 0.26
CA ALA A 1 -34.93 32.18 1.21
C ALA A 1 -34.10 31.10 1.91
N THR A 2 -32.99 30.71 1.29
CA THR A 2 -32.04 29.72 1.83
C THR A 2 -30.80 30.48 2.30
N ARG A 3 -30.55 30.50 3.62
CA ARG A 3 -29.33 31.08 4.18
C ARG A 3 -28.23 30.04 4.22
N SER A 4 -27.20 30.30 3.43
CA SER A 4 -25.89 29.64 3.45
C SER A 4 -25.12 29.98 4.73
N SER A 5 -24.64 28.98 5.45
CA SER A 5 -23.60 29.12 6.48
C SER A 5 -22.34 28.36 6.07
N GLY A 6 -21.71 28.82 4.99
CA GLY A 6 -20.32 28.50 4.68
C GLY A 6 -19.42 29.19 5.70
N GLY A 7 -18.89 28.44 6.67
CA GLY A 7 -17.97 28.96 7.68
C GLY A 7 -16.61 29.37 7.10
N PRO A 8 -15.92 30.36 7.70
CA PRO A 8 -14.67 30.94 7.18
C PRO A 8 -13.45 30.00 7.18
N PHE A 9 -13.56 28.77 7.71
CA PHE A 9 -12.43 27.85 7.90
C PHE A 9 -12.07 26.98 6.68
N ALA A 10 -13.05 26.62 5.84
CA ALA A 10 -12.77 25.96 4.55
C ALA A 10 -11.95 26.86 3.61
N CYS A 11 -12.07 28.18 3.79
CA CYS A 11 -11.32 29.18 3.04
C CYS A 11 -9.85 29.27 3.48
N HIS A 12 -9.53 28.94 4.74
CA HIS A 12 -8.15 29.04 5.26
C HIS A 12 -7.28 27.84 4.84
N ALA A 13 -7.84 26.62 4.89
CA ALA A 13 -7.16 25.42 4.36
C ALA A 13 -6.98 25.49 2.83
N SER A 14 -7.97 26.04 2.12
CA SER A 14 -7.87 26.31 0.67
C SER A 14 -6.87 27.42 0.33
N ARG A 15 -6.67 28.42 1.19
CA ARG A 15 -5.68 29.50 0.98
C ARG A 15 -4.24 29.02 1.20
N LEU A 16 -4.01 28.14 2.19
CA LEU A 16 -2.70 27.52 2.42
C LEU A 16 -2.27 26.60 1.25
N MET A 17 -3.23 25.95 0.58
CA MET A 17 -2.97 25.13 -0.61
C MET A 17 -2.79 25.97 -1.90
N ARG A 18 -3.47 27.13 -2.03
CA ARG A 18 -3.37 28.00 -3.22
C ARG A 18 -2.12 28.86 -3.27
N SER A 19 -1.46 29.14 -2.14
CA SER A 19 -0.18 29.86 -2.16
C SER A 19 0.98 29.02 -2.69
N ALA A 20 0.79 27.70 -2.88
CA ALA A 20 1.80 26.79 -3.40
C ALA A 20 1.84 26.72 -4.94
N THR A 21 0.90 27.33 -5.66
CA THR A 21 0.78 27.20 -7.14
C THR A 21 1.07 28.48 -7.93
N SER A 22 1.60 29.54 -7.31
CA SER A 22 2.01 30.76 -8.01
C SER A 22 3.47 30.69 -8.45
N SER A 23 3.70 30.51 -9.74
CA SER A 23 5.00 30.45 -10.41
C SER A 23 5.78 31.77 -10.38
N ALA A 24 7.09 31.71 -10.16
CA ALA A 24 8.07 32.77 -10.44
C ALA A 24 9.46 32.15 -10.76
N PRO A 25 10.32 32.82 -11.56
CA PRO A 25 11.30 32.21 -12.47
C PRO A 25 12.69 31.91 -11.83
N PRO A 26 13.60 31.22 -12.54
CA PRO A 26 14.68 30.46 -11.91
C PRO A 26 15.94 31.31 -11.74
N SER A 27 16.41 31.47 -10.50
CA SER A 27 17.84 31.58 -10.22
C SER A 27 18.14 31.37 -8.72
N ALA A 28 19.30 30.76 -8.47
CA ALA A 28 19.96 30.53 -7.18
C ALA A 28 19.39 29.41 -6.30
N ARG A 29 20.08 28.26 -6.37
CA ARG A 29 20.20 27.21 -5.32
C ARG A 29 20.02 27.79 -3.91
N ARG A 30 18.82 27.64 -3.34
CA ARG A 30 18.58 27.67 -1.90
C ARG A 30 17.97 26.33 -1.53
N ARG A 31 18.59 25.65 -0.56
CA ARG A 31 18.05 24.50 0.15
C ARG A 31 16.63 24.87 0.58
N THR A 32 15.62 24.24 -0.03
CA THR A 32 14.23 24.37 0.39
C THR A 32 14.10 23.73 1.78
N PRO A 33 13.55 24.43 2.78
CA PRO A 33 13.24 23.80 4.05
C PRO A 33 12.17 22.75 3.79
N SER A 34 12.46 21.51 4.18
CA SER A 34 11.53 20.39 4.21
C SER A 34 10.16 20.83 4.72
N SER A 35 9.13 20.63 3.91
CA SER A 35 7.72 20.90 4.21
C SER A 35 7.33 20.42 5.61
N PRO A 36 7.11 21.31 6.61
CA PRO A 36 6.79 20.91 7.98
C PRO A 36 5.38 20.31 8.12
N CYS A 37 4.56 20.33 7.07
CA CYS A 37 3.13 20.05 7.15
C CYS A 37 2.78 18.56 6.96
N THR A 38 3.59 17.78 6.22
CA THR A 38 3.30 16.37 5.93
C THR A 38 3.61 15.46 7.12
N SER A 39 4.61 15.81 7.94
CA SER A 39 5.06 14.98 9.07
C SER A 39 4.20 15.12 10.33
N VAL A 40 3.50 16.24 10.54
CA VAL A 40 2.91 16.55 11.85
C VAL A 40 1.50 15.98 12.06
N LEU A 41 0.72 15.72 11.01
CA LEU A 41 -0.71 15.43 11.17
C LEU A 41 -1.03 13.99 11.64
N LEU A 42 -0.13 13.01 11.41
CA LEU A 42 -0.39 11.61 11.78
C LEU A 42 0.78 10.89 12.49
N SER A 43 1.97 11.49 12.58
CA SER A 43 3.09 10.87 13.35
C SER A 43 3.06 11.24 14.83
N ALA A 44 2.36 12.32 15.19
CA ALA A 44 2.30 12.86 16.53
C ALA A 44 1.12 12.22 17.29
N SER A 45 1.39 11.65 18.47
CA SER A 45 0.35 11.32 19.46
C SER A 45 -0.59 12.53 19.63
N GLY A 46 -1.89 12.31 19.85
CA GLY A 46 -2.84 13.40 20.11
C GLY A 46 -2.38 14.33 21.23
N ALA A 47 -1.58 13.83 22.18
CA ALA A 47 -0.91 14.63 23.22
C ALA A 47 0.14 15.61 22.67
N SER A 48 0.90 15.23 21.66
CA SER A 48 1.91 16.09 21.02
C SER A 48 1.27 17.20 20.19
N ILE A 49 0.14 16.92 19.54
CA ILE A 49 -0.66 17.92 18.79
C ILE A 49 -1.34 18.87 19.78
N SER A 50 -1.94 18.32 20.85
CA SER A 50 -2.54 19.09 21.95
C SER A 50 -1.55 20.06 22.58
N CYS A 51 -0.34 19.60 22.90
CA CYS A 51 0.73 20.45 23.47
C CYS A 51 1.23 21.53 22.48
N ARG A 52 1.33 21.22 21.18
CA ARG A 52 1.78 22.17 20.15
C ARG A 52 0.75 23.26 19.83
N PHE A 53 -0.54 22.93 19.84
CA PHE A 53 -1.60 23.84 19.40
C PHE A 53 -2.49 24.35 20.54
N GLY A 54 -2.25 23.92 21.79
CA GLY A 54 -3.05 24.32 22.95
C GLY A 54 -4.50 23.82 22.91
N LEU A 55 -4.77 22.75 22.16
CA LEU A 55 -6.10 22.19 21.98
C LEU A 55 -6.33 21.02 22.93
N GLY A 56 -7.59 20.79 23.35
CA GLY A 56 -7.95 19.58 24.10
C GLY A 56 -7.64 18.31 23.31
N ILE A 57 -7.20 17.24 23.99
CA ILE A 57 -6.84 15.96 23.36
C ILE A 57 -8.02 15.38 22.56
N SER A 58 -9.23 15.48 23.08
CA SER A 58 -10.46 15.05 22.40
C SER A 58 -10.73 15.86 21.13
N THR A 59 -10.53 17.17 21.18
CA THR A 59 -10.65 18.07 20.03
C THR A 59 -9.62 17.73 18.96
N CYS A 60 -8.36 17.49 19.35
CA CYS A 60 -7.30 17.07 18.42
C CYS A 60 -7.67 15.76 17.74
N HIS A 61 -8.12 14.76 18.51
CA HIS A 61 -8.52 13.47 17.97
C HIS A 61 -9.65 13.59 16.95
N SER A 62 -10.69 14.37 17.27
CA SER A 62 -11.81 14.60 16.34
C SER A 62 -11.36 15.28 15.05
N ILE A 63 -10.49 16.29 15.14
CA ILE A 63 -9.94 16.99 13.98
C ILE A 63 -9.12 16.02 13.10
N VAL A 64 -8.27 15.19 13.70
CA VAL A 64 -7.46 14.21 12.95
C VAL A 64 -8.35 13.26 12.17
N LEU A 65 -9.41 12.71 12.78
CA LEU A 65 -10.34 11.82 12.08
C LEU A 65 -11.07 12.52 10.93
N GLN A 66 -11.51 13.77 11.13
CA GLN A 66 -12.14 14.57 10.06
C GLN A 66 -11.18 14.84 8.91
N VAL A 67 -9.91 15.13 9.20
CA VAL A 67 -8.87 15.34 8.19
C VAL A 67 -8.59 14.03 7.44
N CYS A 68 -8.46 12.89 8.14
CA CYS A 68 -8.28 11.58 7.49
C CYS A 68 -9.43 11.24 6.54
N ALA A 69 -10.67 11.50 6.95
CA ALA A 69 -11.84 11.32 6.11
C ALA A 69 -11.78 12.22 4.86
N ALA A 70 -11.47 13.51 5.02
CA ALA A 70 -11.36 14.44 3.90
C ALA A 70 -10.22 14.09 2.93
N ILE A 71 -9.07 13.64 3.45
CA ILE A 71 -7.95 13.17 2.63
C ILE A 71 -8.38 11.94 1.83
N THR A 72 -9.03 10.97 2.47
CA THR A 72 -9.46 9.74 1.81
C THR A 72 -10.50 10.03 0.73
N ASP A 73 -11.50 10.87 1.02
CA ASP A 73 -12.57 11.18 0.08
C ASP A 73 -12.09 12.01 -1.13
N ILE A 74 -11.24 13.03 -0.90
CA ILE A 74 -10.89 14.01 -1.94
C ILE A 74 -9.56 13.71 -2.62
N LEU A 75 -8.56 13.25 -1.86
CA LEU A 75 -7.18 13.11 -2.35
C LEU A 75 -6.84 11.69 -2.76
N MET A 76 -7.45 10.65 -2.18
CA MET A 76 -7.14 9.26 -2.53
C MET A 76 -7.31 8.97 -4.02
N PRO A 77 -8.43 9.35 -4.69
CA PRO A 77 -8.60 9.07 -6.11
C PRO A 77 -7.59 9.79 -7.02
N LYS A 78 -6.91 10.83 -6.50
CA LYS A 78 -5.91 11.63 -7.22
C LYS A 78 -4.48 11.16 -6.95
N ALA A 79 -4.22 10.70 -5.73
CA ALA A 79 -2.89 10.31 -5.29
C ALA A 79 -2.58 8.84 -5.58
N ILE A 80 -3.58 7.96 -5.51
CA ILE A 80 -3.49 6.52 -5.77
C ILE A 80 -4.29 6.26 -7.04
N ARG A 81 -3.59 6.20 -8.17
CA ARG A 81 -4.20 6.02 -9.48
C ARG A 81 -3.44 4.94 -10.24
N TRP A 82 -4.21 4.12 -10.94
CA TRP A 82 -3.67 3.12 -11.85
C TRP A 82 -2.98 3.79 -13.05
N PRO A 83 -1.75 3.40 -13.41
CA PRO A 83 -0.97 4.03 -14.46
C PRO A 83 -1.38 3.56 -15.87
N LEU A 84 -2.65 3.72 -16.26
CA LEU A 84 -3.18 3.27 -17.55
C LEU A 84 -2.34 3.74 -18.75
N ASP A 85 -1.96 5.02 -18.75
CA ASP A 85 -1.26 5.65 -19.86
C ASP A 85 0.26 5.35 -19.89
N SER A 86 0.80 4.82 -18.79
CA SER A 86 2.23 4.60 -18.59
C SER A 86 2.57 3.15 -18.22
N LEU A 87 1.66 2.20 -18.51
CA LEU A 87 1.91 0.77 -18.29
C LEU A 87 3.22 0.27 -18.96
N PRO A 88 3.56 0.65 -20.21
CA PRO A 88 4.83 0.24 -20.81
C PRO A 88 6.06 0.76 -20.06
N GLU A 89 6.01 2.00 -19.54
CA GLU A 89 7.10 2.60 -18.78
C GLU A 89 7.28 1.92 -17.42
N VAL A 90 6.17 1.62 -16.74
CA VAL A 90 6.19 0.88 -15.47
C VAL A 90 6.72 -0.55 -15.70
N ALA A 91 6.31 -1.19 -16.79
CA ALA A 91 6.81 -2.50 -17.19
C ALA A 91 8.31 -2.51 -17.45
N ALA A 92 8.83 -1.49 -18.16
CA ALA A 92 10.26 -1.33 -18.37
C ALA A 92 11.01 -1.15 -17.04
N GLY A 93 10.45 -0.41 -16.08
CA GLY A 93 11.02 -0.25 -14.74
C GLY A 93 11.16 -1.58 -13.98
N PHE A 94 10.13 -2.42 -14.00
CA PHE A 94 10.20 -3.75 -13.38
C PHE A 94 11.10 -4.72 -14.13
N GLN A 95 11.15 -4.63 -15.46
CA GLN A 95 12.05 -5.44 -16.26
C GLN A 95 13.52 -5.07 -16.00
N ALA A 96 13.84 -3.79 -15.80
CA ALA A 96 15.18 -3.37 -15.38
C ALA A 96 15.53 -3.85 -13.96
N MET A 97 14.55 -3.94 -13.06
CA MET A 97 14.76 -4.35 -11.67
C MET A 97 14.86 -5.87 -11.49
N SER A 98 13.96 -6.62 -12.12
CA SER A 98 13.81 -8.07 -11.93
C SER A 98 14.18 -8.90 -13.15
N GLY A 99 14.24 -8.31 -14.34
CA GLY A 99 14.39 -9.03 -15.61
C GLY A 99 13.08 -9.60 -16.16
N ILE A 100 11.99 -9.59 -15.38
CA ILE A 100 10.70 -10.16 -15.79
C ILE A 100 9.97 -9.17 -16.70
N PRO A 101 9.62 -9.55 -17.95
CA PRO A 101 8.93 -8.66 -18.87
C PRO A 101 7.45 -8.49 -18.49
N GLY A 102 6.88 -7.33 -18.85
CA GLY A 102 5.43 -7.07 -18.76
C GLY A 102 4.87 -6.88 -17.34
N VAL A 103 5.72 -6.84 -16.31
CA VAL A 103 5.25 -6.64 -14.92
C VAL A 103 4.91 -5.18 -14.66
N VAL A 104 3.68 -4.86 -14.29
CA VAL A 104 3.26 -3.46 -14.05
C VAL A 104 3.04 -3.12 -12.57
N GLY A 105 3.22 -4.09 -11.68
CA GLY A 105 3.05 -3.89 -10.26
C GLY A 105 3.28 -5.15 -9.45
N THR A 106 3.59 -4.94 -8.17
CA THR A 106 3.68 -6.02 -7.18
C THR A 106 2.56 -5.87 -6.17
N VAL A 107 1.87 -6.97 -5.87
CA VAL A 107 0.73 -7.04 -4.95
C VAL A 107 1.20 -7.61 -3.63
N CYS A 108 0.94 -6.87 -2.56
CA CYS A 108 1.27 -7.30 -1.21
C CYS A 108 0.09 -7.04 -0.28
N THR A 109 -0.14 -7.95 0.68
CA THR A 109 -1.07 -7.72 1.79
C THR A 109 -0.26 -7.55 3.06
N ASP A 110 -0.68 -6.61 3.89
CA ASP A 110 -0.19 -6.47 5.25
C ASP A 110 -1.36 -6.38 6.24
N HIS A 111 -1.10 -6.71 7.50
CA HIS A 111 -2.11 -6.71 8.55
C HIS A 111 -1.87 -5.54 9.51
N ILE A 112 -2.91 -4.72 9.68
CA ILE A 112 -2.93 -3.60 10.62
C ILE A 112 -3.63 -4.06 11.90
N PRO A 113 -2.97 -4.03 13.07
CA PRO A 113 -3.52 -4.51 14.32
C PRO A 113 -4.64 -3.59 14.83
N ILE A 114 -5.74 -4.20 15.27
CA ILE A 114 -6.91 -3.50 15.82
C ILE A 114 -7.20 -3.94 17.27
N GLY A 115 -7.94 -3.10 17.98
CA GLY A 115 -8.60 -3.51 19.23
C GLY A 115 -9.66 -4.60 18.98
N LEU A 116 -10.21 -5.16 20.06
CA LEU A 116 -11.31 -6.13 19.97
C LEU A 116 -12.49 -5.49 19.22
N PRO A 117 -12.92 -6.03 18.06
CA PRO A 117 -14.10 -5.55 17.36
C PRO A 117 -15.34 -5.70 18.23
N LYS A 118 -16.33 -4.83 18.03
CA LYS A 118 -17.63 -4.94 18.73
C LYS A 118 -18.56 -5.97 18.08
N GLU A 119 -18.38 -6.20 16.79
CA GLU A 119 -19.20 -7.06 15.93
C GLU A 119 -18.27 -7.96 15.13
N ASN A 120 -18.74 -9.16 14.78
CA ASN A 120 -18.03 -10.13 13.93
C ASN A 120 -16.57 -10.39 14.36
N VAL A 121 -16.35 -10.55 15.66
CA VAL A 121 -15.02 -10.69 16.29
C VAL A 121 -14.17 -11.77 15.59
N ASP A 122 -14.78 -12.88 15.23
CA ASP A 122 -14.12 -14.03 14.62
C ASP A 122 -13.55 -13.72 13.24
N GLU A 123 -14.20 -12.83 12.45
CA GLU A 123 -13.73 -12.47 11.12
C GLU A 123 -12.41 -11.70 11.14
N TYR A 124 -12.15 -10.94 12.20
CA TYR A 124 -10.93 -10.16 12.36
C TYR A 124 -9.88 -10.88 13.20
N TYR A 125 -10.17 -12.09 13.68
CA TYR A 125 -9.22 -12.86 14.48
C TYR A 125 -8.06 -13.33 13.60
N ASN A 126 -6.85 -12.94 13.96
CA ASN A 126 -5.65 -13.36 13.25
C ASN A 126 -4.99 -14.51 14.02
N HIS A 127 -5.27 -15.74 13.59
CA HIS A 127 -4.72 -16.96 14.21
C HIS A 127 -3.18 -16.92 14.27
N ARG A 128 -2.53 -16.55 13.17
CA ARG A 128 -1.05 -16.53 13.07
C ARG A 128 -0.44 -15.51 14.02
N LEU A 129 -0.97 -14.28 14.02
CA LEU A 129 -0.48 -13.22 14.91
C LEU A 129 -0.75 -13.57 16.38
N SER A 130 -1.86 -14.28 16.64
CA SER A 130 -2.22 -14.71 18.00
C SER A 130 -1.30 -15.79 18.54
N VAL A 131 -0.93 -16.77 17.70
CA VAL A 131 0.07 -17.80 18.03
C VAL A 131 1.43 -17.14 18.25
N ARG A 132 1.86 -16.26 17.33
CA ARG A 132 3.16 -15.57 17.42
C ARG A 132 3.31 -14.75 18.69
N ASN A 133 2.27 -13.99 19.06
CA ASN A 133 2.30 -13.12 20.22
C ASN A 133 1.84 -13.80 21.52
N ASN A 134 1.49 -15.09 21.46
CA ASN A 134 0.85 -15.83 22.54
C ASN A 134 -0.33 -15.06 23.20
N LYS A 135 -1.10 -14.33 22.37
CA LYS A 135 -2.21 -13.47 22.81
C LYS A 135 -3.17 -13.20 21.66
N ALA A 136 -4.47 -13.27 21.94
CA ALA A 136 -5.52 -12.91 20.99
C ALA A 136 -5.21 -11.56 20.31
N SER A 137 -5.15 -11.62 18.99
CA SER A 137 -4.74 -10.53 18.11
C SER A 137 -5.73 -10.43 16.95
N TYR A 138 -6.18 -9.21 16.72
CA TYR A 138 -7.14 -8.89 15.68
C TYR A 138 -6.49 -7.93 14.69
N SER A 139 -6.81 -8.05 13.41
CA SER A 139 -6.28 -7.16 12.39
C SER A 139 -7.24 -6.94 11.23
N VAL A 140 -7.00 -5.85 10.50
CA VAL A 140 -7.58 -5.63 9.16
C VAL A 140 -6.49 -5.80 8.12
N ALA A 141 -6.83 -6.40 6.98
CA ALA A 141 -5.93 -6.50 5.84
C ALA A 141 -5.88 -5.16 5.07
N LEU A 142 -4.67 -4.80 4.67
CA LEU A 142 -4.33 -3.72 3.76
C LEU A 142 -3.63 -4.37 2.56
N GLN A 143 -4.33 -4.51 1.45
CA GLN A 143 -3.74 -4.94 0.18
C GLN A 143 -3.33 -3.71 -0.62
N VAL A 144 -2.13 -3.73 -1.17
CA VAL A 144 -1.59 -2.64 -1.99
C VAL A 144 -0.98 -3.19 -3.27
N VAL A 145 -1.08 -2.40 -4.35
CA VAL A 145 -0.28 -2.57 -5.56
C VAL A 145 0.74 -1.46 -5.63
N VAL A 146 1.98 -1.83 -5.88
CA VAL A 146 3.12 -0.91 -5.87
C VAL A 146 3.83 -0.98 -7.20
N ASP A 147 4.16 0.19 -7.77
CA ASP A 147 4.98 0.29 -8.98
C ASP A 147 6.49 0.12 -8.68
N ALA A 148 7.32 0.11 -9.73
CA ALA A 148 8.77 -0.04 -9.60
C ALA A 148 9.44 1.14 -8.86
N GLY A 149 8.82 2.32 -8.89
CA GLY A 149 9.24 3.49 -8.12
C GLY A 149 8.81 3.45 -6.65
N GLY A 150 8.11 2.38 -6.25
CA GLY A 150 7.60 2.22 -4.91
C GLY A 150 6.31 2.99 -4.65
N ALA A 151 5.67 3.67 -5.59
CA ALA A 151 4.40 4.38 -5.36
C ALA A 151 3.21 3.41 -5.32
N PHE A 152 2.21 3.70 -4.47
CA PHE A 152 0.98 2.92 -4.43
C PHE A 152 0.07 3.28 -5.60
N THR A 153 -0.27 2.31 -6.43
CA THR A 153 -1.13 2.48 -7.62
C THR A 153 -2.56 2.00 -7.38
N ASP A 154 -2.75 1.07 -6.45
CA ASP A 154 -4.05 0.57 -6.00
C ASP A 154 -3.97 0.17 -4.53
N VAL A 155 -5.07 0.35 -3.79
CA VAL A 155 -5.16 0.00 -2.36
C VAL A 155 -6.55 -0.52 -2.04
N CYS A 156 -6.61 -1.63 -1.31
CA CYS A 156 -7.84 -2.19 -0.74
C CYS A 156 -7.70 -2.31 0.78
N ILE A 157 -8.63 -1.70 1.52
CA ILE A 157 -8.56 -1.51 2.97
C ILE A 157 -9.77 -2.15 3.64
N GLY A 158 -9.57 -2.78 4.78
CA GLY A 158 -10.65 -3.14 5.69
C GLY A 158 -11.23 -4.53 5.48
N ILE A 159 -10.55 -5.36 4.68
CA ILE A 159 -10.92 -6.77 4.55
C ILE A 159 -10.53 -7.50 5.86
N PRO A 160 -11.40 -8.33 6.44
CA PRO A 160 -11.09 -9.04 7.68
C PRO A 160 -9.87 -9.96 7.55
N SER A 161 -8.99 -9.98 8.56
CA SER A 161 -7.71 -10.70 8.49
C SER A 161 -7.78 -12.22 8.63
N ALA A 162 -8.93 -12.79 9.00
CA ALA A 162 -9.08 -14.26 9.02
C ALA A 162 -9.05 -14.87 7.60
N LEU A 163 -9.16 -14.04 6.57
CA LEU A 163 -9.17 -14.46 5.18
C LEU A 163 -7.75 -14.62 4.62
N SER A 164 -7.56 -15.64 3.79
CA SER A 164 -6.32 -15.84 3.03
C SER A 164 -6.07 -14.69 2.04
N ASN A 165 -4.81 -14.50 1.63
CA ASN A 165 -4.49 -13.45 0.65
C ASN A 165 -5.22 -13.66 -0.68
N ALA A 166 -5.48 -14.91 -1.07
CA ALA A 166 -6.33 -15.25 -2.20
C ALA A 166 -7.79 -14.76 -2.03
N ALA A 167 -8.37 -14.90 -0.83
CA ALA A 167 -9.71 -14.42 -0.52
C ALA A 167 -9.79 -12.90 -0.43
N VAL A 168 -8.75 -12.25 0.13
CA VAL A 168 -8.59 -10.79 0.13
C VAL A 168 -8.57 -10.27 -1.30
N LEU A 169 -7.75 -10.85 -2.17
CA LEU A 169 -7.67 -10.47 -3.57
C LEU A 169 -9.02 -10.62 -4.26
N LYS A 170 -9.72 -11.75 -4.13
CA LYS A 170 -11.03 -11.97 -4.78
C LYS A 170 -12.10 -10.95 -4.35
N ARG A 171 -11.98 -10.34 -3.17
CA ARG A 171 -12.91 -9.31 -2.66
C ARG A 171 -12.46 -7.88 -3.04
N SER A 172 -11.26 -7.72 -3.57
CA SER A 172 -10.73 -6.42 -3.99
C SER A 172 -11.35 -5.95 -5.31
N ALA A 173 -11.47 -4.62 -5.47
CA ALA A 173 -11.85 -4.03 -6.75
C ALA A 173 -10.82 -4.30 -7.85
N LEU A 174 -9.55 -4.49 -7.48
CA LEU A 174 -8.46 -4.87 -8.38
C LEU A 174 -8.77 -6.17 -9.11
N TYR A 175 -9.23 -7.21 -8.39
CA TYR A 175 -9.54 -8.50 -9.01
C TYR A 175 -10.62 -8.38 -10.09
N ILE A 176 -11.71 -7.67 -9.79
CA ILE A 176 -12.78 -7.42 -10.77
C ILE A 176 -12.21 -6.71 -11.99
N ARG A 177 -11.41 -5.65 -11.78
CA ARG A 177 -10.81 -4.88 -12.87
C ARG A 177 -9.88 -5.73 -13.74
N CYS A 178 -9.03 -6.55 -13.13
CA CYS A 178 -8.13 -7.45 -13.87
C CYS A 178 -8.91 -8.48 -14.70
N VAL A 179 -9.93 -9.13 -14.13
CA VAL A 179 -10.78 -10.07 -14.85
C VAL A 179 -11.56 -9.40 -15.99
N THR A 180 -11.88 -8.11 -15.87
CA THR A 180 -12.52 -7.33 -16.94
C THR A 180 -11.53 -6.74 -17.97
N GLY A 181 -10.25 -7.11 -17.91
CA GLY A 181 -9.25 -6.70 -18.92
C GLY A 181 -8.44 -5.45 -18.58
N LEU A 182 -8.29 -5.07 -17.29
CA LEU A 182 -7.47 -3.91 -16.89
C LEU A 182 -6.02 -3.99 -17.41
N LEU A 183 -5.46 -5.20 -17.52
CA LEU A 183 -4.08 -5.42 -17.93
C LEU A 183 -3.90 -5.63 -19.44
N GLY A 184 -4.97 -5.55 -20.24
CA GLY A 184 -4.94 -5.73 -21.69
C GLY A 184 -4.47 -7.12 -22.12
N ASP A 185 -5.41 -8.01 -22.48
CA ASP A 185 -5.24 -9.33 -23.12
C ASP A 185 -3.78 -9.85 -23.20
N ASP A 186 -3.23 -10.29 -22.06
CA ASP A 186 -1.91 -10.91 -21.87
C ASP A 186 -0.64 -10.04 -22.04
N GLN A 187 -0.76 -8.73 -22.24
CA GLN A 187 0.42 -7.85 -22.37
C GLN A 187 1.08 -7.51 -21.04
N PHE A 188 0.28 -7.31 -20.00
CA PHE A 188 0.76 -6.90 -18.69
C PHE A 188 0.34 -7.85 -17.59
N ARG A 189 1.17 -7.95 -16.55
CA ARG A 189 0.99 -8.89 -15.44
C ARG A 189 1.32 -8.23 -14.11
N LEU A 190 0.77 -8.78 -13.04
CA LEU A 190 1.11 -8.44 -11.67
C LEU A 190 1.95 -9.55 -11.04
N LEU A 191 2.83 -9.18 -10.11
CA LEU A 191 3.55 -10.13 -9.27
C LEU A 191 2.89 -10.22 -7.90
N GLY A 192 2.62 -11.43 -7.43
CA GLY A 192 2.15 -11.68 -6.08
C GLY A 192 3.21 -12.39 -5.23
N GLY A 193 2.99 -12.41 -3.92
CA GLY A 193 3.68 -13.32 -3.00
C GLY A 193 3.22 -14.77 -3.15
N VAL A 194 3.87 -15.70 -2.44
CA VAL A 194 3.53 -17.14 -2.51
C VAL A 194 2.10 -17.47 -2.06
N SER A 195 1.50 -16.61 -1.25
CA SER A 195 0.12 -16.72 -0.73
C SER A 195 -0.97 -16.39 -1.74
N TYR A 196 -0.59 -15.93 -2.94
CA TYR A 196 -1.51 -15.46 -3.97
C TYR A 196 -1.77 -16.54 -5.03
N PRO A 197 -2.96 -16.55 -5.67
CA PRO A 197 -3.27 -17.53 -6.71
C PRO A 197 -2.49 -17.25 -7.99
N LEU A 198 -1.95 -18.29 -8.62
CA LEU A 198 -1.40 -18.13 -9.97
C LEU A 198 -2.55 -17.99 -10.98
N THR A 199 -2.63 -16.85 -11.65
CA THR A 199 -3.60 -16.56 -12.70
C THR A 199 -2.91 -16.11 -14.00
N ASP A 200 -3.67 -16.04 -15.08
CA ASP A 200 -3.32 -15.45 -16.36
C ASP A 200 -2.69 -14.03 -16.25
N TRP A 201 -3.21 -13.22 -15.33
CA TRP A 201 -2.76 -11.84 -15.10
C TRP A 201 -1.88 -11.67 -13.86
N MET A 202 -1.69 -12.70 -13.02
CA MET A 202 -0.88 -12.63 -11.80
C MET A 202 0.08 -13.81 -11.68
N ILE A 203 1.37 -13.49 -11.63
CA ILE A 203 2.47 -14.44 -11.50
C ILE A 203 2.92 -14.52 -10.03
N VAL A 204 3.19 -15.73 -9.56
CA VAL A 204 3.64 -16.01 -8.18
C VAL A 204 4.84 -16.97 -8.17
N PRO A 205 5.70 -16.92 -7.13
CA PRO A 205 6.87 -17.79 -7.04
C PRO A 205 6.49 -19.27 -6.91
N TYR A 206 7.42 -20.16 -7.25
CA TYR A 206 7.29 -21.60 -7.03
C TYR A 206 7.37 -21.94 -5.54
N LYS A 207 6.45 -22.79 -5.06
CA LYS A 207 6.31 -23.17 -3.64
C LYS A 207 6.96 -24.52 -3.28
N HIS A 208 7.25 -25.38 -4.26
CA HIS A 208 7.69 -26.76 -3.98
C HIS A 208 9.17 -26.85 -3.58
N LEU A 209 9.52 -27.87 -2.78
CA LEU A 209 10.86 -28.01 -2.19
C LEU A 209 11.97 -28.27 -3.22
N ASN A 210 11.69 -29.07 -4.25
CA ASN A 210 12.69 -29.47 -5.24
C ASN A 210 12.61 -28.57 -6.47
N LEU A 211 13.14 -27.35 -6.36
CA LEU A 211 13.18 -26.39 -7.46
C LEU A 211 14.30 -26.73 -8.45
N THR A 212 14.04 -26.57 -9.74
CA THR A 212 15.09 -26.55 -10.76
C THR A 212 15.89 -25.24 -10.67
N TRP A 213 17.08 -25.20 -11.28
CA TRP A 213 17.89 -23.98 -11.28
C TRP A 213 17.14 -22.78 -11.91
N ALA A 214 16.37 -23.01 -12.97
CA ALA A 214 15.54 -21.99 -13.60
C ALA A 214 14.46 -21.44 -12.66
N GLN A 215 13.82 -22.32 -11.88
CA GLN A 215 12.80 -21.93 -10.91
C GLN A 215 13.40 -21.17 -9.73
N HIS A 216 14.63 -21.52 -9.31
CA HIS A 216 15.37 -20.77 -8.29
C HIS A 216 15.66 -19.34 -8.75
N VAL A 217 16.26 -19.16 -9.94
CA VAL A 217 16.54 -17.84 -10.52
C VAL A 217 15.26 -17.03 -10.66
N PHE A 218 14.18 -17.65 -11.14
CA PHE A 218 12.88 -17.02 -11.23
C PHE A 218 12.36 -16.53 -9.88
N ASN A 219 12.41 -17.37 -8.83
CA ASN A 219 11.98 -16.97 -7.48
C ASN A 219 12.81 -15.81 -6.94
N GLU A 220 14.12 -15.76 -7.19
CA GLU A 220 14.96 -14.62 -6.83
C GLU A 220 14.55 -13.34 -7.54
N ARG A 221 14.23 -13.42 -8.85
CA ARG A 221 13.73 -12.26 -9.61
C ARG A 221 12.39 -11.75 -9.11
N VAL A 222 11.46 -12.67 -8.80
CA VAL A 222 10.16 -12.30 -8.20
C VAL A 222 10.35 -11.69 -6.82
N ALA A 223 11.26 -12.23 -6.00
CA ALA A 223 11.59 -11.66 -4.70
C ALA A 223 12.17 -10.25 -4.81
N ALA A 224 13.06 -10.00 -5.78
CA ALA A 224 13.63 -8.68 -6.05
C ALA A 224 12.54 -7.65 -6.40
N ALA A 225 11.57 -8.02 -7.25
CA ALA A 225 10.44 -7.15 -7.55
C ALA A 225 9.55 -6.91 -6.33
N ASN A 226 9.19 -7.98 -5.60
CA ASN A 226 8.35 -7.89 -4.40
C ASN A 226 9.02 -7.08 -3.27
N ALA A 227 10.35 -6.96 -3.25
CA ALA A 227 11.05 -6.08 -2.33
C ALA A 227 10.59 -4.62 -2.43
N ALA A 228 10.14 -4.17 -3.61
CA ALA A 228 9.57 -2.83 -3.80
C ALA A 228 8.28 -2.63 -2.97
N SER A 229 7.34 -3.56 -3.03
CA SER A 229 6.09 -3.48 -2.26
C SER A 229 6.31 -3.69 -0.77
N HIS A 230 7.13 -4.65 -0.39
CA HIS A 230 7.51 -4.88 1.01
C HIS A 230 8.20 -3.65 1.62
N GLY A 231 9.15 -3.04 0.91
CA GLY A 231 9.80 -1.82 1.33
C GLY A 231 8.84 -0.63 1.42
N ALA A 232 7.89 -0.52 0.49
CA ALA A 232 6.89 0.55 0.50
C ALA A 232 5.94 0.46 1.71
N LEU A 233 5.49 -0.75 2.07
CA LEU A 233 4.67 -1.02 3.27
C LEU A 233 5.47 -0.82 4.56
N HIS A 234 6.73 -1.24 4.58
CA HIS A 234 7.62 -1.02 5.71
C HIS A 234 7.80 0.49 5.98
N ARG A 235 8.11 1.28 4.95
CA ARG A 235 8.19 2.75 5.04
C ARG A 235 6.89 3.38 5.51
N LEU A 236 5.74 2.89 5.05
CA LEU A 236 4.42 3.33 5.52
C LEU A 236 4.29 3.12 7.04
N LYS A 237 4.52 1.89 7.52
CA LYS A 237 4.42 1.57 8.95
C LYS A 237 5.46 2.31 9.79
N ALA A 238 6.67 2.50 9.29
CA ALA A 238 7.73 3.21 9.99
C ALA A 238 7.42 4.70 10.20
N ARG A 239 6.90 5.36 9.15
CA ARG A 239 6.48 6.78 9.20
C ARG A 239 5.24 6.98 10.07
N TRP A 240 4.29 6.06 9.99
CA TRP A 240 3.02 6.12 10.74
C TRP A 240 2.91 4.99 11.76
N ARG A 241 3.60 5.17 12.89
CA ARG A 241 3.59 4.20 14.01
C ARG A 241 2.20 3.91 14.58
N CYS A 242 1.19 4.74 14.31
CA CYS A 242 -0.20 4.44 14.63
C CYS A 242 -0.69 3.14 13.94
N LEU A 243 -0.16 2.82 12.75
CA LEU A 243 -0.46 1.59 12.02
C LEU A 243 0.21 0.34 12.60
N GLN A 244 1.17 0.49 13.51
CA GLN A 244 1.84 -0.63 14.17
C GLN A 244 1.22 -0.96 15.54
N ARG A 245 0.41 -0.05 16.09
CA ARG A 245 -0.18 -0.17 17.43
C ARG A 245 -1.65 -0.56 17.32
N ARG A 246 -2.11 -1.33 18.31
CA ARG A 246 -3.54 -1.61 18.48
C ARG A 246 -4.27 -0.29 18.63
N THR A 247 -5.12 -0.01 17.66
CA THR A 247 -5.86 1.25 17.59
C THR A 247 -7.31 1.00 17.99
N GLU A 248 -7.82 1.79 18.93
CA GLU A 248 -9.21 1.73 19.42
C GLU A 248 -10.12 2.68 18.64
N LEU A 249 -10.06 2.60 17.31
CA LEU A 249 -10.94 3.35 16.41
C LEU A 249 -12.09 2.48 15.94
N LYS A 250 -13.20 3.11 15.57
CA LYS A 250 -14.25 2.44 14.80
C LYS A 250 -13.67 2.04 13.44
N LEU A 251 -14.12 0.91 12.88
CA LEU A 251 -13.61 0.42 11.59
C LEU A 251 -13.66 1.48 10.46
N PRO A 252 -14.74 2.26 10.27
CA PRO A 252 -14.75 3.30 9.24
C PRO A 252 -13.68 4.38 9.44
N ASP A 253 -13.47 4.80 10.69
CA ASP A 253 -12.44 5.79 11.05
C ASP A 253 -11.03 5.23 10.83
N LEU A 254 -10.83 3.95 11.16
CA LEU A 254 -9.59 3.22 10.90
C LEU A 254 -9.32 3.13 9.39
N HIS A 255 -10.32 2.82 8.56
CA HIS A 255 -10.15 2.72 7.11
C HIS A 255 -9.73 4.07 6.52
N ASN A 256 -10.37 5.16 6.94
CA ASN A 256 -9.99 6.52 6.56
C ASN A 256 -8.59 6.89 7.04
N MET A 257 -8.19 6.45 8.24
CA MET A 257 -6.83 6.69 8.75
C MET A 257 -5.77 5.95 7.92
N ILE A 258 -5.98 4.67 7.63
CA ILE A 258 -5.07 3.87 6.78
C ILE A 258 -5.01 4.49 5.39
N GLY A 259 -6.16 4.85 4.82
CA GLY A 259 -6.26 5.49 3.52
C GLY A 259 -5.50 6.81 3.43
N ALA A 260 -5.67 7.67 4.43
CA ALA A 260 -4.92 8.91 4.54
C ALA A 260 -3.40 8.68 4.63
N CYS A 261 -2.95 7.66 5.38
CA CYS A 261 -1.53 7.30 5.43
C CYS A 261 -0.99 6.88 4.06
N CYS A 262 -1.72 6.03 3.32
CA CYS A 262 -1.36 5.62 1.97
C CYS A 262 -1.24 6.82 1.01
N VAL A 263 -2.16 7.77 1.10
CA VAL A 263 -2.16 9.00 0.28
C VAL A 263 -0.96 9.88 0.61
N LEU A 264 -0.76 10.18 1.89
CA LEU A 264 0.35 11.02 2.35
C LEU A 264 1.70 10.38 2.01
N ARG A 265 1.80 9.04 2.06
CA ARG A 265 2.99 8.32 1.64
C ARG A 265 3.35 8.63 0.19
N ASN A 266 2.39 8.50 -0.73
CA ASN A 266 2.64 8.79 -2.14
C ASN A 266 3.08 10.23 -2.36
N PHE A 267 2.52 11.20 -1.61
CA PHE A 267 2.97 12.58 -1.66
C PHE A 267 4.41 12.77 -1.18
N CYS A 268 4.78 12.15 -0.07
CA CYS A 268 6.15 12.20 0.45
C CYS A 268 7.15 11.53 -0.51
N GLU A 269 6.80 10.37 -1.08
CA GLU A 269 7.64 9.65 -2.04
C GLU A 269 7.89 10.51 -3.30
N ARG A 270 6.83 11.16 -3.83
CA ARG A 270 6.95 12.10 -4.96
C ARG A 270 7.74 13.37 -4.62
N SER A 271 7.79 13.74 -3.35
CA SER A 271 8.53 14.92 -2.88
C SER A 271 10.00 14.60 -2.57
N GLY A 272 10.43 13.34 -2.67
CA GLY A 272 11.77 12.91 -2.31
C GLY A 272 12.09 13.03 -0.82
N GLU A 273 11.07 12.99 0.05
CA GLU A 273 11.28 13.04 1.50
C GLU A 273 11.86 11.72 1.99
N GLU A 274 13.17 11.73 2.28
CA GLU A 274 13.88 10.60 2.87
C GLU A 274 13.33 10.23 4.26
N LEU A 275 13.33 8.92 4.53
CA LEU A 275 12.95 8.34 5.81
C LEU A 275 14.19 7.73 6.44
N ASP A 276 14.59 8.24 7.59
CA ASP A 276 15.61 7.63 8.43
C ASP A 276 14.97 6.46 9.19
N ILE A 277 15.25 5.22 8.77
CA ILE A 277 14.60 4.03 9.36
C ILE A 277 15.65 2.99 9.72
N ASP A 278 16.12 3.07 10.96
CA ASP A 278 16.47 1.91 11.76
C ASP A 278 15.19 1.40 12.44
N LEU A 279 14.55 0.36 11.90
CA LEU A 279 13.70 -0.56 12.66
C LEU A 279 13.28 -1.75 11.78
N GLU A 280 13.73 -2.95 12.12
CA GLU A 280 13.30 -4.19 11.48
C GLU A 280 11.83 -4.50 11.80
N SER A 281 11.04 -4.78 10.76
CA SER A 281 9.75 -5.46 10.90
C SER A 281 9.73 -6.60 9.88
N GLN A 282 9.63 -7.83 10.38
CA GLN A 282 9.47 -9.02 9.57
C GLN A 282 8.06 -9.02 8.96
N LEU A 283 7.97 -8.72 7.66
CA LEU A 283 6.80 -9.07 6.86
C LEU A 283 6.77 -10.61 6.77
N CYS A 284 5.75 -11.22 7.36
CA CYS A 284 5.59 -12.67 7.29
C CYS A 284 5.04 -13.02 5.90
N CYS A 285 5.78 -13.84 5.15
CA CYS A 285 5.25 -14.51 3.99
C CYS A 285 4.26 -15.57 4.47
N ASP A 286 2.99 -15.42 4.11
CA ASP A 286 1.96 -16.39 4.45
C ASP A 286 2.03 -17.59 3.50
N GLU A 287 2.07 -18.79 4.06
CA GLU A 287 1.91 -20.05 3.32
C GLU A 287 0.42 -20.40 3.33
N ASP A 288 -0.31 -20.02 2.28
CA ASP A 288 -1.67 -20.50 2.01
C ASP A 288 -1.63 -21.58 0.92
N ASP A 289 -2.53 -22.57 0.97
CA ASP A 289 -2.73 -23.50 -0.13
C ASP A 289 -3.59 -22.83 -1.19
N VAL A 290 -2.98 -22.54 -2.35
CA VAL A 290 -3.62 -21.77 -3.40
C VAL A 290 -3.72 -22.57 -4.69
N VAL A 291 -4.83 -22.36 -5.39
CA VAL A 291 -5.14 -23.00 -6.67
C VAL A 291 -4.41 -22.27 -7.81
N ALA A 292 -3.77 -23.03 -8.69
CA ALA A 292 -3.13 -22.53 -9.90
C ALA A 292 -3.98 -22.86 -11.15
N VAL A 293 -3.92 -21.99 -12.16
CA VAL A 293 -4.50 -22.24 -13.48
C VAL A 293 -3.43 -22.89 -14.38
N ALA A 294 -3.77 -24.01 -15.03
CA ALA A 294 -2.80 -24.82 -15.78
C ALA A 294 -2.08 -24.05 -16.91
N ASP A 295 -2.75 -23.10 -17.56
CA ASP A 295 -2.11 -22.29 -18.61
C ASP A 295 -1.19 -21.21 -18.06
N ALA A 296 -1.48 -20.69 -16.86
CA ALA A 296 -0.61 -19.75 -16.16
C ALA A 296 0.68 -20.44 -15.66
N GLU A 297 0.64 -21.74 -15.35
CA GLU A 297 1.84 -22.51 -15.01
C GLU A 297 2.82 -22.62 -16.18
N LYS A 298 2.31 -22.90 -17.39
CA LYS A 298 3.12 -22.99 -18.61
C LYS A 298 3.81 -21.67 -18.92
N GLU A 299 3.10 -20.56 -18.77
CA GLU A 299 3.66 -19.22 -19.02
C GLU A 299 4.73 -18.86 -17.98
N ARG A 300 4.49 -19.17 -16.69
CA ARG A 300 5.50 -19.00 -15.65
C ARG A 300 6.76 -19.82 -15.95
N ASP A 301 6.59 -21.07 -16.38
CA ASP A 301 7.71 -21.96 -16.74
C ASP A 301 8.48 -21.45 -17.97
N ARG A 302 7.79 -20.85 -18.93
CA ARG A 302 8.41 -20.19 -20.09
C ARG A 302 9.27 -19.00 -19.63
N ILE A 303 8.71 -18.11 -18.80
CA ILE A 303 9.44 -16.96 -18.24
C ILE A 303 10.67 -17.43 -17.46
N ALA A 304 10.53 -18.47 -16.62
CA ALA A 304 11.65 -19.01 -15.85
C ALA A 304 12.79 -19.54 -16.75
N LYS A 305 12.47 -20.17 -17.88
CA LYS A 305 13.46 -20.62 -18.87
C LYS A 305 14.11 -19.44 -19.59
N ASP A 306 13.32 -18.45 -20.01
CA ASP A 306 13.82 -17.28 -20.74
C ASP A 306 14.79 -16.46 -19.87
N LEU A 307 14.48 -16.29 -18.58
CA LEU A 307 15.37 -15.64 -17.61
C LEU A 307 16.70 -16.36 -17.42
N LEU A 308 16.72 -17.69 -17.62
CA LEU A 308 17.93 -18.49 -17.53
C LEU A 308 18.93 -18.20 -18.66
N HIS A 309 18.39 -17.90 -19.83
CA HIS A 309 19.13 -17.73 -21.06
C HIS A 309 19.37 -16.24 -21.40
N ALA A 310 18.80 -15.32 -20.64
CA ALA A 310 19.03 -13.90 -20.79
C ALA A 310 20.49 -13.54 -20.41
N PRO A 311 21.20 -12.73 -21.23
CA PRO A 311 22.53 -12.24 -20.88
C PRO A 311 22.44 -11.37 -19.61
N GLN A 312 23.37 -11.60 -18.67
CA GLN A 312 23.47 -10.85 -17.41
C GLN A 312 24.03 -9.44 -17.61
#